data_AF-A0AB74ERZ5-F1
#
_entry.id   AF-A0AB74ERZ5-F1
#
_cell.length_a   1.000
_cell.length_b   1.000
_cell.length_c   1.000
_cell.angle_alpha   90.00
_cell.angle_beta   90.00
_cell.angle_gamma   90.00
#
_symmetry.space_group_name_H-M   'P 1'
#
loop_
_entity.id
_entity.type
_entity.pdbx_description
1 polymer ?
#
loop_
_entity_poly.entity_id
_entity_poly.type
_entity_poly.pdbx_seq_one_letter_code
_entity_poly.pdbx_strand_id
1 'polypeptide(L)' 'MNRIQNNGQVKCANCGIETIPAKQSIKNISPTSNERQVDHVIPKSKGGQGTPKNGQVLCRGCNIKKSNK' A
#
# COMPACT_ATOMS: atom_id res chain seq x y z
N MET A 1 -3.49 -12.94 -2.63
CA MET A 1 -2.82 -12.55 -3.88
C MET A 1 -1.37 -12.09 -3.62
N ASN A 2 -1.10 -10.92 -3.03
CA ASN A 2 0.29 -10.43 -2.86
C ASN A 2 1.23 -11.35 -2.04
N ARG A 3 0.78 -11.90 -0.89
CA ARG A 3 1.62 -12.81 -0.07
C ARG A 3 1.97 -14.14 -0.75
N ILE A 4 1.03 -14.69 -1.53
CA ILE A 4 1.16 -16.02 -2.14
C ILE A 4 2.13 -15.93 -3.33
N GLN A 5 2.12 -14.80 -4.05
CA GLN A 5 3.01 -14.54 -5.18
C GLN A 5 4.44 -14.17 -4.74
N ASN A 6 4.65 -13.77 -3.48
CA ASN A 6 5.93 -13.30 -2.95
C ASN A 6 6.47 -14.21 -1.83
N ASN A 7 6.35 -15.54 -1.96
CA ASN A 7 6.92 -16.50 -1.00
C ASN A 7 6.48 -16.30 0.46
N GLY A 8 5.26 -15.81 0.69
CA GLY A 8 4.72 -15.50 2.02
C GLY A 8 4.96 -14.07 2.49
N GLN A 9 5.79 -13.29 1.79
CA GLN A 9 6.10 -11.90 2.13
C GLN A 9 5.16 -10.93 1.41
N VAL A 10 5.00 -9.71 1.95
CA VAL A 10 4.16 -8.69 1.33
C VAL A 10 5.04 -7.58 0.77
N LYS A 11 5.13 -7.48 -0.55
CA LYS A 11 6.00 -6.51 -1.25
C LYS A 11 5.20 -5.36 -1.85
N CYS A 12 5.82 -4.18 -1.86
CA CYS A 12 5.28 -2.98 -2.48
C CYS A 12 5.19 -3.16 -4.00
N ALA A 13 4.01 -2.92 -4.58
CA ALA A 13 3.79 -3.06 -6.02
C ALA A 13 4.53 -2.01 -6.87
N ASN A 14 4.91 -0.87 -6.27
CA ASN A 14 5.61 0.21 -6.98
C ASN A 14 7.15 0.05 -6.95
N CYS A 15 7.74 -0.17 -5.77
CA CYS A 15 9.21 -0.23 -5.63
C CYS A 15 9.77 -1.61 -5.27
N GLY A 16 8.93 -2.64 -5.08
CA GLY A 16 9.36 -4.01 -4.83
C GLY A 16 9.89 -4.31 -3.42
N ILE A 17 10.03 -3.31 -2.54
CA ILE A 17 10.53 -3.54 -1.18
C ILE A 17 9.56 -4.36 -0.35
N GLU A 18 10.10 -5.14 0.59
CA GLU A 18 9.29 -5.81 1.61
C GLU A 18 8.64 -4.76 2.53
N THR A 19 7.33 -4.89 2.70
CA THR A 19 6.55 -4.02 3.56
C THR A 19 6.37 -4.66 4.93
N ILE A 20 6.35 -3.83 5.97
CA ILE A 20 6.04 -4.29 7.33
C ILE A 20 4.55 -4.13 7.62
N PRO A 21 3.96 -4.97 8.50
CA PRO A 21 2.57 -4.83 8.90
C PRO A 21 2.27 -3.42 9.43
N ALA A 22 1.12 -2.87 9.05
CA ALA A 22 0.66 -1.60 9.60
C ALA A 22 0.44 -1.71 11.11
N LYS A 23 0.98 -0.75 11.86
CA LYS A 23 0.71 -0.62 13.29
C LYS A 23 -0.41 0.38 13.51
N GLN A 24 -1.12 0.25 14.63
CA GLN A 24 -2.13 1.23 15.01
C GLN A 24 -1.49 2.62 15.11
N SER A 25 -2.15 3.64 14.55
CA SER A 25 -1.66 5.01 14.59
C SER A 25 -1.60 5.51 16.04
N ILE A 26 -0.43 5.97 16.47
CA ILE A 26 -0.20 6.58 17.78
C ILE A 26 0.00 8.08 17.55
N LYS A 27 -0.72 8.91 18.32
CA LYS A 27 -0.62 10.37 18.24
C LYS A 27 0.84 10.80 18.42
N ASN A 28 1.33 11.68 17.55
CA ASN A 28 2.71 12.19 17.50
C ASN A 28 3.81 11.19 17.10
N ILE A 29 3.47 9.97 16.68
CA ILE A 29 4.45 9.01 16.14
C ILE A 29 4.22 8.87 14.64
N SER A 30 5.27 9.15 13.86
CA SER A 30 5.23 8.91 12.42
C SER A 30 5.53 7.44 12.12
N PRO A 31 4.61 6.69 11.49
CA PRO A 31 4.90 5.34 11.03
C PRO A 31 6.07 5.29 10.05
N THR A 32 6.74 4.14 9.98
CA THR A 32 7.89 3.95 9.08
C THR A 32 7.50 4.04 7.59
N SER A 33 8.44 4.43 6.74
CA SER A 33 8.21 4.54 5.28
C SER A 33 7.88 3.21 4.59
N ASN A 34 8.26 2.09 5.21
CA ASN A 34 8.04 0.74 4.67
C ASN A 34 6.75 0.09 5.21
N GLU A 35 5.95 0.85 5.95
CA GLU A 35 4.67 0.36 6.45
C GLU A 35 3.71 0.02 5.31
N ARG A 36 3.04 -1.14 5.40
CA ARG A 36 2.10 -1.62 4.40
C ARG A 36 0.84 -0.77 4.37
N GLN A 37 0.54 -0.21 3.20
CA GLN A 37 -0.69 0.51 2.90
C GLN A 37 -1.41 -0.17 1.73
N VAL A 38 -2.74 -0.15 1.76
CA VAL A 38 -3.57 -0.64 0.64
C VAL A 38 -4.23 0.56 0.02
N ASP A 39 -3.98 0.76 -1.27
CA ASP A 39 -4.52 1.88 -2.04
C ASP A 39 -5.15 1.40 -3.34
N HIS A 40 -5.93 2.26 -3.98
CA HIS A 40 -6.53 1.95 -5.26
C HIS A 40 -5.49 2.04 -6.39
N VAL A 41 -5.49 1.07 -7.31
CA VAL A 41 -4.73 1.12 -8.57
C VAL A 41 -5.23 2.28 -9.40
N ILE A 42 -6.54 2.30 -9.66
CA ILE A 42 -7.23 3.42 -10.29
C ILE A 42 -7.88 4.25 -9.17
N PRO A 43 -7.51 5.52 -8.98
CA PRO A 43 -8.13 6.38 -7.98
C PRO A 43 -9.66 6.47 -8.15
N LYS A 44 -10.39 6.52 -7.03
CA LYS A 44 -11.85 6.69 -7.05
C LYS A 44 -12.29 7.95 -7.81
N SER A 45 -11.52 9.03 -7.72
CA SER A 45 -11.75 10.28 -8.45
C SER A 45 -11.69 10.13 -9.98
N LYS A 46 -11.03 9.09 -10.49
CA LYS A 46 -10.93 8.76 -11.92
C LYS A 46 -11.88 7.62 -12.33
N GLY A 47 -12.89 7.30 -11.51
CA GLY A 47 -13.82 6.21 -11.77
C GLY A 47 -13.36 4.83 -11.28
N GLY A 48 -12.30 4.78 -10.47
CA GLY A 48 -11.82 3.54 -9.86
C GLY A 48 -12.87 2.89 -8.95
N GLN A 49 -13.13 1.60 -9.16
CA GLN A 49 -14.08 0.83 -8.36
C GLN A 49 -13.48 0.47 -6.99
N GLY A 50 -14.31 0.44 -5.94
CA GLY A 50 -13.91 -0.01 -4.59
C GLY A 50 -13.81 -1.53 -4.45
N THR A 51 -13.52 -2.26 -5.53
CA THR A 51 -13.43 -3.72 -5.51
C THR A 51 -12.04 -4.16 -5.02
N PRO A 52 -11.93 -5.33 -4.35
CA PRO A 52 -10.63 -5.87 -3.93
C PRO A 52 -9.63 -6.04 -5.08
N LYS A 53 -10.11 -6.19 -6.32
CA LYS A 53 -9.29 -6.29 -7.53
C LYS A 53 -8.61 -4.95 -7.90
N ASN A 54 -9.20 -3.82 -7.52
CA ASN A 54 -8.59 -2.50 -7.69
C ASN A 54 -7.69 -2.11 -6.51
N GLY A 55 -7.48 -3.00 -5.54
CA GLY A 55 -6.57 -2.77 -4.42
C GLY A 55 -5.13 -3.20 -4.78
N GLN A 56 -4.16 -2.32 -4.52
CA GLN A 56 -2.73 -2.62 -4.55
C GLN A 56 -2.09 -2.40 -3.19
N VAL A 57 -1.05 -3.18 -2.91
CA VAL A 57 -0.22 -2.97 -1.72
C VAL A 57 0.94 -2.06 -2.06
N LEU A 58 1.08 -0.97 -1.32
CA LEU A 58 2.17 -0.01 -1.44
C LEU A 58 2.85 0.17 -0.07
N CYS A 59 4.14 0.49 -0.06
CA CYS A 59 4.76 1.03 1.14
C CYS A 59 4.28 2.47 1.36
N ARG A 60 4.27 2.92 2.61
CA ARG A 60 3.86 4.28 2.99
C ARG A 60 4.56 5.35 2.16
N GLY A 61 5.86 5.22 1.91
CA GLY A 61 6.62 6.15 1.08
C GLY A 61 6.12 6.26 -0.36
N CYS A 62 5.87 5.12 -1.02
CA CYS A 62 5.29 5.09 -2.36
C CYS A 62 3.83 5.58 -2.37
N ASN A 63 3.05 5.24 -1.34
CA ASN A 63 1.65 5.67 -1.25
C ASN A 63 1.53 7.19 -1.12
N ILE A 64 2.35 7.82 -0.26
CA ILE A 64 2.39 9.27 -0.09
C ILE A 64 2.82 9.96 -1.40
N LYS A 65 3.83 9.41 -2.09
CA LYS A 65 4.29 9.94 -3.39
C LYS A 65 3.21 9.81 -4.48
N LYS A 66 2.43 8.73 -4.47
CA LYS A 66 1.35 8.49 -5.43
C LYS A 66 0.23 9.52 -5.25
N SER A 67 -0.18 9.80 -4.01
CA SER A 67 -1.25 10.76 -3.73
C SER A 67 -2.49 10.48 -4.63
N ASN A 68 -3.08 11.50 -5.23
CA ASN A 68 -4.23 11.38 -6.14
C ASN A 68 -3.86 11.22 -7.63
N LYS A 69 -2.61 10.87 -7.95
CA LYS A 69 -2.18 10.65 -9.34
C LYS A 69 -2.61 9.29 -9.88
#